data_AF-A0A936ERG2-F1
#
_entry.id   AF-A0A936ERG2-F1
#
_cell.length_a   1.000
_cell.length_b   1.000
_cell.length_c   1.000
_cell.angle_alpha   90.00
_cell.angle_beta   90.00
_cell.angle_gamma   90.00
#
_symmetry.space_group_name_H-M   'P 1'
#
loop_
_entity.id
_entity.type
_entity.pdbx_description
1 polymer ?
#
loop_
_entity_poly.entity_id
_entity_poly.type
_entity_poly.pdbx_seq_one_letter_code
_entity_poly.pdbx_strand_id
1 'polypeptide(L)' 'MTHSQHPRPCLAVVPGDPGGVGPEMMAKLLALESNRLAADLLLTADPVPWRDAERVAGTALPAQAPSGR' A
#
# COMPACT_ATOMS: atom_id res chain seq x y z
N MET A 1 32.43 -9.96 2.64
CA MET A 1 31.77 -8.71 2.20
C MET A 1 30.54 -8.53 3.07
N THR A 2 30.64 -7.69 4.10
CA THR A 2 29.54 -7.38 5.02
C THR A 2 28.57 -6.47 4.30
N HIS A 3 27.43 -7.00 3.85
CA HIS A 3 26.32 -6.16 3.41
C HIS A 3 25.80 -5.41 4.63
N SER A 4 26.08 -4.11 4.72
CA SER A 4 25.38 -3.21 5.63
C SER A 4 23.91 -3.24 5.23
N GLN A 5 23.08 -4.00 5.96
CA GLN A 5 21.63 -4.02 5.77
C GLN A 5 21.11 -2.63 6.10
N HIS A 6 20.93 -1.79 5.07
CA HIS A 6 20.20 -0.55 5.24
C HIS A 6 18.75 -0.92 5.56
N PRO A 7 18.18 -0.43 6.68
CA PRO A 7 16.78 -0.67 6.98
C PRO A 7 15.93 -0.14 5.82
N ARG A 8 14.91 -0.90 5.45
CA ARG A 8 13.98 -0.51 4.39
C ARG A 8 13.30 0.81 4.79
N PRO A 9 13.09 1.74 3.85
CA PRO A 9 12.34 2.94 4.15
C PRO A 9 10.91 2.58 4.53
N CYS A 10 10.40 3.19 5.60
CA CYS A 10 9.00 3.06 5.99
C CYS A 10 8.21 4.25 5.43
N LEU A 11 7.15 3.99 4.69
CA LEU A 11 6.33 4.99 4.02
C LEU A 11 4.86 4.84 4.41
N ALA A 12 4.29 5.89 4.99
CA ALA A 12 2.84 6.02 5.09
C ALA A 12 2.29 6.51 3.75
N VAL A 13 1.34 5.77 3.18
CA VAL A 13 0.70 6.11 1.90
C VAL A 13 -0.78 6.42 2.12
N VAL A 14 -1.18 7.60 1.68
CA VAL A 14 -2.56 8.10 1.76
C VAL A 14 -3.12 8.14 0.33
N PRO A 15 -4.23 7.44 0.02
CA PRO A 15 -4.78 7.43 -1.34
C PRO A 15 -5.38 8.75 -1.81
N GLY A 16 -5.65 9.68 -0.89
CA GLY A 16 -6.26 10.98 -1.17
C GLY A 16 -7.78 10.97 -0.96
N ASP A 17 -8.51 11.74 -1.77
CA ASP A 17 -9.97 11.83 -1.71
C ASP A 17 -10.64 10.51 -2.17
N PRO A 18 -11.59 9.94 -1.39
CA PRO A 18 -12.28 8.70 -1.76
C PRO A 18 -13.11 8.75 -3.06
N GLY A 19 -13.56 9.93 -3.48
CA GLY A 19 -14.31 10.12 -4.73
C GLY A 19 -13.43 10.40 -5.95
N GLY A 20 -12.12 10.55 -5.76
CA GLY A 20 -11.13 10.68 -6.82
C GLY A 20 -10.59 9.34 -7.32
N VAL A 21 -9.65 9.38 -8.26
CA VAL A 21 -9.00 8.17 -8.85
C VAL A 21 -7.81 7.64 -8.04
N GLY A 22 -7.43 8.35 -6.98
CA GLY A 22 -6.27 8.04 -6.14
C GLY A 22 -6.35 6.65 -5.49
N PRO A 23 -7.48 6.24 -4.90
CA PRO A 23 -7.68 4.89 -4.37
C PRO A 23 -7.40 3.78 -5.38
N GLU A 24 -7.96 3.83 -6.59
CA GLU A 24 -7.77 2.79 -7.60
C GLU A 24 -6.34 2.77 -8.15
N MET A 25 -5.73 3.95 -8.33
CA MET A 25 -4.33 4.05 -8.71
C MET A 25 -3.43 3.44 -7.63
N MET A 26 -3.68 3.75 -6.36
CA MET A 26 -2.95 3.18 -5.24
C MET A 26 -3.11 1.66 -5.17
N ALA A 27 -4.33 1.14 -5.32
CA ALA A 27 -4.59 -0.30 -5.34
C ALA A 27 -3.77 -1.02 -6.43
N LYS A 28 -3.73 -0.46 -7.65
CA LYS A 28 -2.92 -0.98 -8.76
C LYS A 28 -1.42 -0.92 -8.46
N LEU A 29 -0.92 0.19 -7.92
CA LEU A 29 0.49 0.35 -7.57
C LEU A 29 0.91 -0.63 -6.47
N LEU A 30 0.08 -0.80 -5.45
CA LEU A 30 0.36 -1.69 -4.34
C LEU A 30 0.18 -3.17 -4.70
N ALA A 31 -0.58 -3.49 -5.75
CA ALA A 31 -0.71 -4.86 -6.25
C ALA A 31 0.58 -5.38 -6.91
N LEU A 32 1.45 -4.47 -7.39
CA LEU A 32 2.78 -4.82 -7.89
C LEU A 32 3.71 -5.22 -6.75
N GLU A 33 4.19 -6.47 -6.76
CA GLU A 33 5.09 -6.98 -5.73
C GLU A 33 6.36 -6.15 -5.62
N SER A 34 6.92 -5.70 -6.76
CA SER A 34 8.10 -4.84 -6.79
C SER A 34 7.95 -3.57 -5.95
N ASN A 35 6.75 -2.99 -5.90
CA ASN A 35 6.49 -1.77 -5.13
C ASN A 35 6.41 -2.09 -3.63
N ARG A 36 5.78 -3.20 -3.25
CA ARG A 36 5.76 -3.67 -1.85
C ARG A 36 7.15 -4.08 -1.36
N LEU A 37 7.97 -4.64 -2.25
CA LEU A 37 9.35 -5.03 -1.95
C LEU A 37 10.34 -3.85 -1.98
N ALA A 38 9.91 -2.62 -2.28
CA ALA A 38 10.80 -1.45 -2.23
C ALA A 38 10.83 -0.76 -0.86
N ALA A 39 9.73 -0.82 -0.09
CA ALA A 39 9.58 -0.09 1.17
C ALA A 39 8.58 -0.79 2.11
N ASP A 40 8.69 -0.55 3.42
CA ASP A 40 7.67 -0.97 4.37
C ASP A 40 6.50 0.02 4.27
N LEU A 41 5.35 -0.43 3.77
CA LEU A 41 4.22 0.44 3.41
C LEU A 41 3.12 0.37 4.47
N LEU A 42 2.75 1.52 5.01
CA LEU A 42 1.56 1.69 5.86
C LEU A 42 0.49 2.40 5.05
N LEU A 43 -0.52 1.66 4.59
CA LEU A 43 -1.69 2.24 3.94
C LEU A 43 -2.63 2.85 4.99
N THR A 44 -2.90 4.14 4.87
CA THR A 44 -3.84 4.87 5.71
C THR A 44 -5.07 5.28 4.91
N ALA A 45 -6.14 4.50 5.03
CA ALA A 45 -7.39 4.72 4.32
C ALA A 45 -8.58 4.21 5.14
N ASP A 46 -9.76 4.77 4.88
CA ASP A 46 -10.99 4.15 5.39
C ASP A 46 -11.19 2.78 4.70
N PRO A 47 -11.50 1.72 5.45
CA PRO A 47 -11.64 0.38 4.89
C PRO A 47 -12.72 0.27 3.82
N VAL A 48 -13.83 1.01 3.92
CA VAL A 48 -14.97 0.87 3.00
C VAL A 48 -14.63 1.34 1.58
N PRO A 49 -14.25 2.61 1.34
CA PRO A 49 -13.87 3.07 0.00
C PRO A 49 -12.61 2.38 -0.51
N TRP A 50 -11.72 1.92 0.38
CA TRP A 50 -10.56 1.13 -0.04
C TRP A 50 -10.95 -0.20 -0.71
N ARG A 51 -11.90 -0.94 -0.11
CA ARG A 51 -12.37 -2.21 -0.68
C ARG A 51 -13.09 -2.01 -2.01
N ASP A 52 -13.82 -0.91 -2.16
CA ASP A 52 -14.40 -0.53 -3.44
C ASP A 52 -13.34 -0.22 -4.50
N ALA A 53 -12.28 0.50 -4.12
CA ALA A 53 -11.17 0.79 -5.02
C ALA A 53 -10.44 -0.48 -5.47
N GLU A 54 -10.18 -1.43 -4.57
CA GLU A 54 -9.63 -2.75 -4.90
C GLU A 54 -10.52 -3.50 -5.90
N ARG A 55 -11.84 -3.51 -5.65
CA ARG A 55 -12.82 -4.15 -6.54
C ARG A 55 -12.84 -3.50 -7.93
N VAL A 56 -12.86 -2.17 -8.01
CA VAL A 56 -12.83 -1.44 -9.29
C VAL A 56 -11.49 -1.65 -10.02
N ALA A 57 -10.38 -1.68 -9.29
CA ALA A 57 -9.06 -1.93 -9.83
C ALA A 57 -8.85 -3.40 -10.26
N GLY A 58 -9.69 -4.33 -9.81
CA GLY A 58 -9.53 -5.76 -10.03
C GLY A 58 -8.33 -6.35 -9.29
N THR A 59 -7.96 -5.76 -8.14
CA THR A 59 -6.80 -6.15 -7.33
C THR A 59 -7.23 -6.55 -5.93
N ALA A 60 -6.44 -7.38 -5.26
CA ALA A 60 -6.62 -7.67 -3.84
C ALA A 60 -5.26 -7.64 -3.15
N LEU A 61 -5.07 -6.75 -2.18
CA LEU A 61 -3.81 -6.67 -1.46
C LEU A 61 -3.74 -7.73 -0.35
N PRO A 62 -2.56 -8.36 -0.14
CA PRO A 62 -2.29 -9.12 1.06
C PRO A 62 -2.08 -8.13 2.23
N ALA A 63 -3.19 -7.64 2.79
CA ALA A 63 -3.15 -6.70 3.91
C ALA A 63 -2.86 -7.44 5.22
N GLN A 64 -1.88 -6.95 5.98
CA GLN A 64 -1.58 -7.38 7.33
C GLN A 64 -1.95 -6.26 8.31
N ALA A 65 -2.39 -6.63 9.52
CA ALA A 65 -2.58 -5.66 10.59
C ALA A 65 -1.25 -4.94 10.89
N PRO A 66 -1.27 -3.66 11.27
CA PRO A 66 -0.05 -2.96 11.65
C PRO A 66 0.62 -3.69 12.82
N SER A 67 1.87 -4.13 12.62
CA SER A 67 2.71 -4.63 13.71
C SER A 67 3.16 -3.43 14.54
N GLY A 68 2.82 -3.41 15.84
CA GLY A 68 3.15 -2.30 16.74
C GLY A 68 4.63 -1.93 16.66
N ARG A 69 4.91 -0.75 16.11
CA ARG A 69 6.22 -0.11 16.06
C ARG A 69 6.05 1.38 16.25
#